data_AF-A0A1B9SKA5-F1
#
_entry.id   AF-A0A1B9SKA5-F1
#
_cell.length_a   1.000
_cell.length_b   1.000
_cell.length_c   1.000
_cell.angle_alpha   90.00
_cell.angle_beta   90.00
_cell.angle_gamma   90.00
#
_symmetry.space_group_name_H-M   'P 1'
#
loop_
_entity.id
_entity.type
_entity.pdbx_description
1 polymer ?
#
loop_
_entity_poly.entity_id
_entity_poly.type
_entity_poly.pdbx_seq_one_letter_code
_entity_poly.pdbx_strand_id
1 'polypeptide(L)'
;MYQAQKTVRGSFLVTEQLLRRMVKHLATDRAVDIVICFKGERRISSDKIEDALSDSLVSGTEIEAIRLRTEGGDGAWADITLSNSPEAMQYTLRGDRKWVLALEQDIMNEFNSAKLWFSWLNPSRWPLHNLNIVMPIVCLLLGLMFVAAFHWQEWMMKNIPAYSPVLPMVIASAAMLLQTYFFPSLSFAFGAGLKSYHRRMRTLYFLFGTMGVGSVLSLGQTWLAGWLRIT
;
A
#
# COMPACT_ATOMS: atom_id res chain seq x y z
N MET A 1 -32.07 -5.64 11.45
CA MET A 1 -31.25 -5.31 10.27
C MET A 1 -29.80 -5.22 10.71
N TYR A 2 -28.92 -6.02 10.12
CA TYR A 2 -27.51 -6.11 10.54
C TYR A 2 -26.64 -5.16 9.70
N GLN A 3 -25.60 -4.59 10.30
CA GLN A 3 -24.66 -3.69 9.62
C GLN A 3 -23.23 -4.07 10.01
N ALA A 4 -22.36 -4.15 9.00
CA ALA A 4 -20.92 -4.30 9.15
C ALA A 4 -20.23 -3.10 8.50
N GLN A 5 -19.41 -2.39 9.27
CA GLN A 5 -18.57 -1.30 8.77
C GLN A 5 -17.15 -1.60 9.22
N LYS A 6 -16.24 -1.76 8.26
CA LYS A 6 -14.84 -2.08 8.55
C LYS A 6 -13.89 -1.30 7.67
N THR A 7 -12.72 -1.05 8.25
CA THR A 7 -11.60 -0.40 7.61
C THR A 7 -10.52 -1.43 7.33
N VAL A 8 -10.14 -1.60 6.07
CA VAL A 8 -9.14 -2.57 5.62
C VAL A 8 -7.79 -1.86 5.51
N ARG A 9 -6.84 -2.24 6.38
CA ARG A 9 -5.52 -1.62 6.49
C ARG A 9 -4.43 -2.46 5.84
N GLY A 10 -3.54 -1.82 5.10
CA GLY A 10 -2.45 -2.49 4.37
C GLY A 10 -2.12 -1.79 3.05
N SER A 11 -1.35 -2.49 2.21
CA SER A 11 -1.10 -2.11 0.82
C SER A 11 -1.68 -3.18 -0.09
N PHE A 12 -2.52 -2.77 -1.03
CA PHE A 12 -3.29 -3.66 -1.91
C PHE A 12 -3.13 -3.28 -3.38
N LEU A 13 -3.13 -4.30 -4.23
CA LEU A 13 -3.07 -4.14 -5.68
C LEU A 13 -4.43 -4.45 -6.30
N VAL A 14 -5.11 -3.42 -6.80
CA VAL A 14 -6.38 -3.59 -7.50
C VAL A 14 -6.10 -3.83 -8.97
N THR A 15 -6.31 -5.07 -9.41
CA THR A 15 -6.28 -5.46 -10.82
C THR A 15 -7.70 -5.44 -11.39
N GLU A 16 -7.84 -5.43 -12.71
CA GLU A 16 -9.15 -5.58 -13.36
C GLU A 16 -9.86 -6.87 -12.92
N GLN A 17 -9.10 -7.97 -12.79
CA GLN A 17 -9.65 -9.26 -12.37
C GLN A 17 -10.15 -9.23 -10.92
N LEU A 18 -9.46 -8.53 -10.02
CA LEU A 18 -9.95 -8.30 -8.67
C LEU A 18 -11.28 -7.54 -8.70
N LEU A 19 -11.33 -6.46 -9.47
CA LEU A 19 -12.52 -5.61 -9.57
C LEU A 19 -13.71 -6.39 -10.13
N ARG A 20 -13.50 -7.19 -11.19
CA ARG A 20 -14.52 -8.09 -11.75
C ARG A 20 -15.03 -9.12 -10.74
N ARG A 21 -14.14 -9.70 -9.92
CA ARG A 21 -14.54 -10.63 -8.85
C ARG A 21 -15.36 -9.93 -7.77
N MET A 22 -14.94 -8.75 -7.33
CA MET A 22 -15.69 -7.95 -6.35
C MET A 22 -17.08 -7.58 -6.87
N VAL A 23 -17.18 -7.10 -8.12
CA VAL A 23 -18.47 -6.80 -8.76
C VAL A 23 -19.33 -8.07 -8.85
N LYS A 24 -18.75 -9.21 -9.22
CA LYS A 24 -19.49 -10.49 -9.28
C LYS A 24 -20.09 -10.88 -7.91
N HIS A 25 -19.33 -10.73 -6.82
CA HIS A 25 -19.83 -11.01 -5.47
C HIS A 25 -20.95 -10.05 -5.07
N LEU A 26 -20.83 -8.77 -5.42
CA LEU A 26 -21.87 -7.76 -5.18
C LEU A 26 -23.12 -7.96 -6.02
N ALA A 27 -22.96 -8.44 -7.26
CA ALA A 27 -24.02 -8.57 -8.25
C ALA A 27 -24.90 -9.82 -8.09
N THR A 28 -24.67 -10.65 -7.05
CA THR A 28 -25.27 -11.99 -6.90
C THR A 28 -26.78 -12.04 -7.16
N ASP A 29 -27.53 -10.96 -6.87
CA ASP A 29 -28.93 -10.80 -7.30
C ASP A 29 -29.31 -9.31 -7.52
N ARG A 30 -28.33 -8.45 -7.80
CA ARG A 30 -28.49 -6.99 -7.69
C ARG A 30 -27.67 -6.25 -8.74
N ALA A 31 -28.17 -5.10 -9.16
CA ALA A 31 -27.38 -4.17 -9.95
C ALA A 31 -26.27 -3.57 -9.07
N VAL A 32 -25.09 -3.36 -9.68
CA VAL A 32 -23.94 -2.71 -9.03
C VAL A 32 -23.65 -1.43 -9.80
N ASP A 33 -23.80 -0.29 -9.14
CA ASP A 33 -23.34 1.00 -9.65
C ASP A 33 -21.84 1.13 -9.39
N ILE A 34 -21.09 1.31 -10.46
CA ILE A 34 -19.64 1.40 -10.49
C ILE A 34 -19.29 2.83 -10.84
N VAL A 35 -18.72 3.56 -9.88
CA VAL A 35 -18.28 4.94 -10.07
C VAL A 35 -16.76 4.99 -10.05
N ILE A 36 -16.16 5.38 -11.18
CA ILE A 36 -14.71 5.61 -11.28
C ILE A 36 -14.46 7.11 -11.26
N CYS A 37 -13.70 7.56 -10.27
CA CYS A 37 -13.25 8.93 -10.10
C CYS A 37 -11.82 9.09 -10.61
N PHE A 38 -11.62 10.04 -11.51
CA PHE A 38 -10.32 10.38 -12.08
C PHE A 38 -9.81 11.68 -11.50
N LYS A 39 -8.50 11.89 -11.61
CA LYS A 39 -7.86 13.16 -11.28
C LYS A 39 -8.47 14.31 -12.10
N GLY A 40 -8.85 15.39 -11.41
CA GLY A 40 -9.50 16.55 -12.03
C GLY A 40 -11.03 16.45 -12.11
N GLU A 41 -11.65 15.79 -11.12
CA GLU A 41 -13.11 15.74 -10.88
C GLU A 41 -13.96 15.03 -11.93
N ARG A 42 -13.35 14.43 -12.96
CA ARG A 42 -14.10 13.61 -13.93
C ARG A 42 -14.54 12.29 -13.30
N ARG A 43 -15.78 11.88 -13.62
CA ARG A 43 -16.37 10.65 -13.10
C ARG A 43 -17.09 9.89 -14.21
N ILE A 44 -16.98 8.57 -14.17
CA ILE A 44 -17.78 7.66 -14.99
C ILE A 44 -18.65 6.85 -14.03
N SER A 45 -19.93 6.70 -14.35
CA SER A 45 -20.86 5.80 -13.67
C SER A 45 -21.32 4.75 -14.68
N SER A 46 -21.32 3.49 -14.30
CA SER A 46 -21.86 2.42 -15.12
C SER A 46 -22.41 1.30 -14.25
N ASP A 47 -23.41 0.59 -14.75
CA ASP A 47 -23.98 -0.63 -14.19
C ASP A 47 -23.25 -1.90 -14.64
N LYS A 48 -22.34 -1.78 -15.63
CA LYS A 48 -21.56 -2.88 -16.19
C LYS A 48 -20.06 -2.59 -16.08
N ILE A 49 -19.34 -3.56 -15.52
CA ILE A 49 -17.90 -3.39 -15.28
C ILE A 49 -17.09 -3.29 -16.58
N GLU A 50 -17.56 -3.93 -17.65
CA GLU A 50 -16.97 -3.92 -18.98
C GLU A 50 -17.03 -2.52 -19.61
N ASP A 51 -18.17 -1.85 -19.50
CA ASP A 51 -18.37 -0.50 -20.01
C ASP A 51 -17.48 0.48 -19.23
N ALA A 52 -17.45 0.36 -17.90
CA ALA A 52 -16.59 1.17 -17.04
C ALA A 52 -15.09 1.00 -17.33
N LEU A 53 -14.63 -0.24 -17.57
CA LEU A 53 -13.21 -0.55 -17.83
C LEU A 53 -12.78 -0.26 -19.26
N SER A 54 -13.69 -0.32 -20.23
CA SER A 54 -13.39 -0.05 -21.65
C SER A 54 -13.31 1.43 -21.98
N ASP A 55 -13.68 2.31 -21.06
CA ASP A 55 -13.63 3.75 -21.28
C ASP A 55 -12.19 4.24 -21.52
N SER A 56 -12.04 5.07 -22.57
CA SER A 56 -10.78 5.70 -22.94
C SER A 56 -10.07 6.42 -21.78
N LEU A 57 -10.81 6.99 -20.83
CA LEU A 57 -10.28 7.70 -19.66
C LEU A 57 -9.52 6.79 -18.70
N VAL A 58 -9.90 5.50 -18.59
CA VAL A 58 -9.19 4.51 -17.78
C VAL A 58 -7.75 4.34 -18.27
N SER A 59 -7.56 4.36 -19.58
CA SER A 59 -6.24 4.23 -20.19
C SER A 59 -5.41 5.52 -20.11
N GLY A 60 -6.06 6.68 -20.17
CA GLY A 60 -5.41 7.99 -20.30
C GLY A 60 -5.16 8.74 -19.01
N THR A 61 -5.98 8.52 -17.97
CA THR A 61 -5.99 9.34 -16.74
C THR A 61 -5.80 8.48 -15.49
N GLU A 62 -5.04 8.99 -14.51
CA GLU A 62 -4.85 8.30 -13.24
C GLU A 62 -6.18 8.23 -12.46
N ILE A 63 -6.54 7.03 -12.02
CA ILE A 63 -7.71 6.77 -11.19
C ILE A 63 -7.39 7.19 -9.76
N GLU A 64 -8.25 8.02 -9.19
CA GLU A 64 -8.17 8.44 -7.79
C GLU A 64 -8.97 7.51 -6.90
N ALA A 65 -10.19 7.15 -7.30
CA ALA A 65 -11.02 6.25 -6.52
C ALA A 65 -11.98 5.44 -7.40
N ILE A 66 -12.39 4.28 -6.90
CA ILE A 66 -13.45 3.46 -7.45
C ILE A 66 -14.42 3.19 -6.31
N ARG A 67 -15.69 3.51 -6.53
CA ARG A 67 -16.78 3.20 -5.61
C ARG A 67 -17.67 2.15 -6.24
N LEU A 68 -17.93 1.09 -5.50
CA LEU A 68 -18.86 0.03 -5.87
C LEU A 68 -20.04 0.10 -4.93
N ARG A 69 -21.23 0.37 -5.46
CA ARG A 69 -22.46 0.44 -4.68
C ARG A 69 -23.47 -0.56 -5.22
N THR A 70 -24.13 -1.29 -4.34
CA THR A 70 -25.29 -2.10 -4.71
C THR A 70 -26.40 -1.89 -3.71
N GLU A 71 -27.61 -1.80 -4.21
CA GLU A 71 -28.84 -1.70 -3.43
C GLU A 71 -29.70 -2.91 -3.74
N GLY A 72 -30.27 -3.50 -2.69
CA GLY A 72 -31.13 -4.67 -2.76
C GLY A 72 -32.49 -4.41 -2.13
N GLY A 73 -33.38 -5.38 -2.33
CA GLY A 73 -34.66 -5.45 -1.62
C GLY A 73 -34.47 -5.44 -0.10
N ASP A 74 -35.52 -5.03 0.63
CA ASP A 74 -35.57 -4.96 2.10
C ASP A 74 -34.52 -4.04 2.74
N GLY A 75 -34.06 -3.03 2.00
CA GLY A 75 -33.12 -2.01 2.45
C GLY A 75 -31.67 -2.52 2.57
N ALA A 76 -31.36 -3.69 2.03
CA ALA A 76 -29.99 -4.18 2.00
C ALA A 76 -29.14 -3.35 1.04
N TRP A 77 -27.93 -2.99 1.43
CA TRP A 77 -27.00 -2.27 0.55
C TRP A 77 -25.54 -2.58 0.91
N ALA A 78 -24.67 -2.40 -0.06
CA ALA A 78 -23.22 -2.46 0.14
C ALA A 78 -22.57 -1.28 -0.60
N ASP A 79 -21.56 -0.71 0.04
CA ASP A 79 -20.74 0.38 -0.49
C ASP A 79 -19.28 0.08 -0.18
N ILE A 80 -18.48 -0.04 -1.22
CA ILE A 80 -17.05 -0.27 -1.13
C ILE A 80 -16.35 0.89 -1.80
N THR A 81 -15.50 1.60 -1.04
CA THR A 81 -14.69 2.69 -1.58
C THR A 81 -13.23 2.28 -1.61
N LEU A 82 -12.69 2.20 -2.83
CA LEU A 82 -11.28 1.94 -3.14
C LEU A 82 -10.64 3.27 -3.53
N SER A 83 -9.73 3.81 -2.73
CA SER A 83 -9.09 5.10 -3.01
C SER A 83 -7.58 4.95 -3.07
N ASN A 84 -6.94 5.60 -4.03
CA ASN A 84 -5.49 5.79 -4.12
C ASN A 84 -5.04 6.94 -3.19
N SER A 85 -5.62 7.00 -1.99
CA SER A 85 -5.24 7.93 -0.92
C SER A 85 -4.42 7.17 0.13
N PRO A 86 -3.66 7.86 1.00
CA PRO A 86 -2.98 7.21 2.13
C PRO A 86 -3.94 6.56 3.15
N GLU A 87 -5.22 6.87 3.06
CA GLU A 87 -6.22 6.36 3.98
C GLU A 87 -6.50 4.88 3.74
N ALA A 88 -6.95 4.21 4.78
CA ALA A 88 -7.34 2.82 4.69
C ALA A 88 -8.67 2.69 3.95
N MET A 89 -8.83 1.62 3.17
CA MET A 89 -10.06 1.34 2.44
C MET A 89 -11.21 1.10 3.43
N GLN A 90 -12.41 1.47 3.02
CA GLN A 90 -13.60 1.30 3.84
C GLN A 90 -14.68 0.61 3.04
N TYR A 91 -15.39 -0.29 3.70
CA TYR A 91 -16.65 -0.82 3.19
C TYR A 91 -17.73 -0.76 4.25
N THR A 92 -18.95 -0.57 3.80
CA THR A 92 -20.15 -0.64 4.63
C THR A 92 -21.14 -1.58 3.97
N LEU A 93 -21.61 -2.56 4.75
CA LEU A 93 -22.59 -3.56 4.33
C LEU A 93 -23.77 -3.49 5.30
N ARG A 94 -24.99 -3.54 4.79
CA ARG A 94 -26.22 -3.55 5.60
C ARG A 94 -27.23 -4.49 4.98
N GLY A 95 -27.92 -5.30 5.78
CA GLY A 95 -28.94 -6.22 5.28
C GLY A 95 -29.25 -7.37 6.24
N ASP A 96 -29.64 -8.50 5.67
CA ASP A 96 -29.74 -9.76 6.40
C ASP A 96 -28.36 -10.22 6.89
N ARG A 97 -28.31 -10.78 8.10
CA ARG A 97 -27.04 -11.16 8.73
C ARG A 97 -26.28 -12.22 7.92
N LYS A 98 -26.98 -13.22 7.34
CA LYS A 98 -26.30 -14.28 6.57
C LYS A 98 -25.68 -13.70 5.31
N TRP A 99 -26.42 -12.84 4.61
CA TRP A 99 -25.93 -12.15 3.42
C TRP A 99 -24.73 -11.25 3.73
N VAL A 100 -24.82 -10.41 4.78
CA VAL A 100 -23.72 -9.50 5.16
C VAL A 100 -22.46 -10.28 5.52
N LEU A 101 -22.56 -11.35 6.33
CA LEU A 101 -21.39 -12.12 6.75
C LEU A 101 -20.73 -12.87 5.58
N ALA A 102 -21.53 -13.43 4.67
CA ALA A 102 -21.01 -14.08 3.47
C ALA A 102 -20.27 -13.09 2.58
N LEU A 103 -20.90 -11.95 2.26
CA LEU A 103 -20.31 -10.92 1.42
C LEU A 103 -19.07 -10.29 2.08
N GLU A 104 -19.08 -10.09 3.38
CA GLU A 104 -17.92 -9.62 4.14
C GLU A 104 -16.73 -10.57 3.99
N GLN A 105 -16.97 -11.88 4.13
CA GLN A 105 -15.93 -12.89 3.97
C GLN A 105 -15.38 -12.92 2.55
N ASP A 106 -16.24 -12.82 1.53
CA ASP A 106 -15.83 -12.78 0.12
C ASP A 106 -14.98 -11.55 -0.17
N ILE A 107 -15.43 -10.35 0.25
CA ILE A 107 -14.67 -9.10 0.10
C ILE A 107 -13.31 -9.18 0.79
N MET A 108 -13.27 -9.71 2.01
CA MET A 108 -12.02 -9.85 2.76
C MET A 108 -11.06 -10.85 2.10
N ASN A 109 -11.56 -11.94 1.53
CA ASN A 109 -10.76 -12.90 0.78
C ASN A 109 -10.16 -12.26 -0.48
N GLU A 110 -10.93 -11.46 -1.22
CA GLU A 110 -10.42 -10.72 -2.37
C GLU A 110 -9.31 -9.75 -1.96
N PHE A 111 -9.51 -8.95 -0.91
CA PHE A 111 -8.48 -8.05 -0.40
C PHE A 111 -7.22 -8.78 0.07
N ASN A 112 -7.37 -9.91 0.77
CA ASN A 112 -6.22 -10.70 1.21
C ASN A 112 -5.42 -11.27 0.03
N SER A 113 -6.10 -11.67 -1.05
CA SER A 113 -5.44 -12.13 -2.27
C SER A 113 -4.68 -11.01 -3.01
N ALA A 114 -5.14 -9.77 -2.88
CA ALA A 114 -4.55 -8.58 -3.48
C ALA A 114 -3.45 -7.92 -2.63
N LYS A 115 -3.12 -8.50 -1.48
CA LYS A 115 -2.19 -7.91 -0.50
C LYS A 115 -0.75 -7.93 -1.02
N LEU A 116 -0.09 -6.77 -1.01
CA LEU A 116 1.31 -6.64 -1.40
C LEU A 116 2.25 -7.10 -0.28
N TRP A 117 3.42 -7.62 -0.64
CA TRP A 117 4.42 -8.15 0.31
C TRP A 117 4.89 -7.11 1.33
N PHE A 118 4.98 -5.84 0.92
CA PHE A 118 5.35 -4.72 1.79
C PHE A 118 4.17 -4.12 2.56
N SER A 119 2.99 -4.76 2.55
CA SER A 119 1.79 -4.23 3.22
C SER A 119 1.96 -3.98 4.72
N TRP A 120 2.94 -4.60 5.37
CA TRP A 120 3.28 -4.38 6.78
C TRP A 120 4.03 -3.05 7.03
N LEU A 121 4.69 -2.51 5.99
CA LEU A 121 5.34 -1.20 5.99
C LEU A 121 4.37 -0.04 5.73
N ASN A 122 3.09 -0.34 5.44
CA ASN A 122 2.10 0.69 5.18
C ASN A 122 1.74 1.46 6.47
N PRO A 123 1.80 2.81 6.47
CA PRO A 123 1.42 3.63 7.62
C PRO A 123 0.01 3.34 8.13
N SER A 124 -0.96 3.12 7.25
CA SER A 124 -2.36 2.89 7.62
C SER A 124 -2.57 1.69 8.56
N ARG A 125 -1.63 0.74 8.62
CA ARG A 125 -1.68 -0.37 9.57
C ARG A 125 -1.33 0.03 10.99
N TRP A 126 -0.50 1.05 11.14
CA TRP A 126 0.06 1.39 12.43
C TRP A 126 -0.91 2.35 13.14
N PRO A 127 -1.15 2.18 14.44
CA PRO A 127 -1.90 3.17 15.21
C PRO A 127 -1.28 4.55 15.00
N LEU A 128 -2.09 5.60 14.82
CA LEU A 128 -1.60 6.97 14.59
C LEU A 128 -0.59 7.43 15.65
N HIS A 129 -0.74 6.97 16.89
CA HIS A 129 0.20 7.24 17.98
C HIS A 129 1.55 6.52 17.83
N ASN A 130 1.60 5.38 17.14
CA ASN A 130 2.80 4.56 17.01
C ASN A 130 3.63 4.93 15.77
N LEU A 131 3.05 5.52 14.73
CA LEU A 131 3.80 5.92 13.53
C LEU A 131 4.90 6.92 13.80
N ASN A 132 4.59 7.93 14.61
CA ASN A 132 5.54 8.96 15.01
C ASN A 132 6.65 8.44 15.95
N ILE A 133 6.50 7.23 16.51
CA ILE A 133 7.45 6.62 17.45
C ILE A 133 8.25 5.51 16.75
N VAL A 134 7.58 4.60 16.05
CA VAL A 134 8.18 3.42 15.43
C VAL A 134 9.00 3.79 14.20
N MET A 135 8.55 4.73 13.36
CA MET A 135 9.33 5.11 12.17
C MET A 135 10.67 5.76 12.50
N PRO A 136 10.77 6.71 13.45
CA PRO A 136 12.07 7.22 13.88
C PRO A 136 12.97 6.12 14.45
N ILE A 137 12.42 5.16 15.21
CA ILE A 137 13.19 4.04 15.74
C ILE A 137 13.70 3.14 14.60
N VAL A 138 12.87 2.78 13.63
CA VAL A 138 13.28 1.96 12.47
C VAL A 138 14.30 2.70 11.60
N CYS A 139 14.11 4.00 11.36
CA CYS A 139 15.08 4.81 10.61
C CYS A 139 16.41 4.95 11.37
N LEU A 140 16.36 5.08 12.69
CA LEU A 140 17.54 5.12 13.55
C LEU A 140 18.28 3.77 13.53
N LEU A 141 17.56 2.66 13.63
CA LEU A 141 18.14 1.31 13.52
C LEU A 141 18.76 1.06 12.15
N LEU A 142 18.08 1.42 11.06
CA LEU A 142 18.62 1.30 9.70
C LEU A 142 19.83 2.20 9.49
N GLY A 143 19.80 3.44 10.01
CA GLY A 143 20.95 4.35 10.00
C GLY A 143 22.13 3.78 10.77
N LEU A 144 21.91 3.23 11.97
CA LEU A 144 22.95 2.57 12.77
C LEU A 144 23.52 1.34 12.07
N MET A 145 22.67 0.49 11.48
CA MET A 145 23.13 -0.66 10.70
C MET A 145 23.94 -0.23 9.47
N PHE A 146 23.55 0.85 8.79
CA PHE A 146 24.28 1.38 7.65
C PHE A 146 25.66 1.94 8.07
N VAL A 147 25.73 2.68 9.18
CA VAL A 147 26.99 3.17 9.75
C VAL A 147 27.91 2.01 10.16
N ALA A 148 27.36 0.98 10.78
CA ALA A 148 28.09 -0.21 11.18
C ALA A 148 28.59 -1.02 9.97
N ALA A 149 27.75 -1.23 8.96
CA ALA A 149 28.06 -2.06 7.79
C ALA A 149 29.18 -1.50 6.91
N PHE A 150 29.32 -0.17 6.85
CA PHE A 150 30.33 0.50 6.01
C PHE A 150 31.58 0.96 6.78
N HIS A 151 31.74 0.56 8.05
CA HIS A 151 32.80 1.06 8.94
C HIS A 151 32.93 2.60 8.92
N TRP A 152 31.81 3.28 8.66
CA TRP A 152 31.76 4.73 8.49
C TRP A 152 32.03 5.45 9.81
N GLN A 153 32.03 4.73 10.93
CA GLN A 153 32.27 5.26 12.26
C GLN A 153 33.61 6.02 12.35
N GLU A 154 34.70 5.52 11.76
CA GLU A 154 36.01 6.19 11.81
C GLU A 154 36.06 7.45 10.93
N TRP A 155 35.43 7.42 9.74
CA TRP A 155 35.35 8.58 8.86
C TRP A 155 34.40 9.65 9.41
N MET A 156 33.26 9.25 9.99
CA MET A 156 32.28 10.16 10.60
C MET A 156 32.86 10.88 11.81
N MET A 157 33.57 10.14 12.69
CA MET A 157 34.24 10.72 13.87
C MET A 157 35.32 11.73 13.49
N LYS A 158 35.95 11.59 12.30
CA LYS A 158 37.06 12.42 11.85
C LYS A 158 36.64 13.61 10.96
N ASN A 159 35.52 13.50 10.23
CA ASN A 159 35.14 14.45 9.19
C ASN A 159 33.76 15.10 9.36
N ILE A 160 32.93 14.66 10.30
CA ILE A 160 31.56 15.20 10.44
C ILE A 160 31.47 16.15 11.64
N PRO A 161 31.31 17.47 11.42
CA PRO A 161 31.05 18.45 12.49
C PRO A 161 29.74 18.18 13.24
N ALA A 162 29.56 18.84 14.39
CA ALA A 162 28.53 18.63 15.44
C ALA A 162 27.04 18.62 14.99
N TYR A 163 26.73 18.71 13.70
CA TYR A 163 25.39 18.55 13.12
C TYR A 163 24.97 17.06 12.99
N SER A 164 25.84 16.12 13.38
CA SER A 164 25.63 14.66 13.45
C SER A 164 24.24 14.20 13.96
N PRO A 165 23.64 14.77 15.03
CA PRO A 165 22.30 14.35 15.47
C PRO A 165 21.16 14.85 14.56
N VAL A 166 21.39 15.88 13.74
CA VAL A 166 20.36 16.42 12.82
C VAL A 166 20.17 15.50 11.61
N LEU A 167 21.22 14.83 11.15
CA LEU A 167 21.16 13.98 9.97
C LEU A 167 20.18 12.78 10.14
N PRO A 168 20.20 12.01 11.24
CA PRO A 168 19.18 11.01 11.52
C PRO A 168 17.76 11.59 11.58
N MET A 169 17.57 12.80 12.14
CA MET A 169 16.25 13.45 12.19
C MET A 169 15.75 13.84 10.80
N VAL A 170 16.64 14.34 9.93
CA VAL A 170 16.33 14.67 8.53
C VAL A 170 16.01 13.40 7.75
N ILE A 171 16.81 12.34 7.90
CA ILE A 171 16.55 11.04 7.25
C ILE A 171 15.23 10.44 7.71
N ALA A 172 14.94 10.46 9.02
CA ALA A 172 13.68 9.95 9.56
C ALA A 172 12.49 10.76 9.04
N SER A 173 12.59 12.10 9.03
CA SER A 173 11.54 12.98 8.51
C SER A 173 11.30 12.77 7.02
N ALA A 174 12.38 12.66 6.24
CA ALA A 174 12.32 12.33 4.82
C ALA A 174 11.69 10.96 4.59
N ALA A 175 12.07 9.95 5.39
CA ALA A 175 11.50 8.62 5.32
C ALA A 175 9.99 8.62 5.60
N MET A 176 9.51 9.40 6.58
CA MET A 176 8.07 9.53 6.86
C MET A 176 7.30 10.17 5.70
N LEU A 177 7.84 11.22 5.08
CA LEU A 177 7.23 11.84 3.90
C LEU A 177 7.23 10.90 2.70
N LEU A 178 8.34 10.20 2.48
CA LEU A 178 8.52 9.28 1.37
C LEU A 178 7.74 7.97 1.57
N GLN A 179 7.46 7.55 2.80
CA GLN A 179 6.72 6.32 3.09
C GLN A 179 5.33 6.35 2.44
N THR A 180 4.64 7.49 2.50
CA THR A 180 3.33 7.67 1.88
C THR A 180 3.38 7.56 0.35
N TYR A 181 4.50 7.98 -0.24
CA TYR A 181 4.73 7.89 -1.68
C TYR A 181 5.10 6.46 -2.13
N PHE A 182 5.98 5.80 -1.36
CA PHE A 182 6.50 4.47 -1.70
C PHE A 182 5.54 3.34 -1.34
N PHE A 183 4.79 3.47 -0.25
CA PHE A 183 3.92 2.43 0.29
C PHE A 183 2.46 2.92 0.32
N PRO A 184 1.83 3.13 -0.84
CA PRO A 184 0.43 3.51 -0.90
C PRO A 184 -0.46 2.41 -0.31
N SER A 185 -1.62 2.77 0.25
CA SER A 185 -2.59 1.80 0.77
C SER A 185 -3.23 1.00 -0.37
N LEU A 186 -3.40 1.64 -1.52
CA LEU A 186 -3.97 1.03 -2.70
C LEU A 186 -3.22 1.46 -3.95
N SER A 187 -3.10 0.56 -4.91
CA SER A 187 -2.60 0.89 -6.25
C SER A 187 -3.44 0.20 -7.29
N PHE A 188 -3.89 0.95 -8.30
CA PHE A 188 -4.59 0.41 -9.45
C PHE A 188 -3.58 -0.09 -10.49
N ALA A 189 -3.60 -1.39 -10.76
CA ALA A 189 -2.70 -2.06 -11.70
C ALA A 189 -3.37 -2.30 -13.05
N PHE A 190 -3.96 -1.25 -13.61
CA PHE A 190 -4.52 -1.23 -14.96
C PHE A 190 -4.58 0.20 -15.48
N GLY A 191 -4.81 0.35 -16.79
CA GLY A 191 -4.85 1.66 -17.44
C GLY A 191 -3.61 2.53 -17.15
N ALA A 192 -3.81 3.82 -16.88
CA ALA A 192 -2.73 4.74 -16.51
C ALA A 192 -2.08 4.39 -15.16
N GLY A 193 -2.84 3.79 -14.23
CA GLY A 193 -2.36 3.37 -12.91
C GLY A 193 -1.24 2.34 -12.98
N LEU A 194 -1.27 1.45 -13.99
CA LEU A 194 -0.26 0.43 -14.20
C LEU A 194 1.16 1.02 -14.38
N LYS A 195 1.28 2.14 -15.11
CA LYS A 195 2.57 2.84 -15.30
C LYS A 195 3.08 3.42 -13.97
N SER A 196 2.18 4.02 -13.18
CA SER A 196 2.48 4.57 -11.85
C SER A 196 2.97 3.47 -10.90
N TYR A 197 2.27 2.32 -10.89
CA TYR A 197 2.63 1.14 -10.10
C TYR A 197 4.01 0.58 -10.47
N HIS A 198 4.27 0.33 -11.76
CA HIS A 198 5.57 -0.20 -12.22
C HIS A 198 6.73 0.72 -11.85
N ARG A 199 6.55 2.04 -12.00
CA ARG A 199 7.57 3.02 -11.60
C ARG A 199 7.85 2.94 -10.10
N ARG A 200 6.81 2.95 -9.25
CA ARG A 200 6.98 2.81 -7.78
C ARG A 200 7.68 1.49 -7.43
N MET A 201 7.27 0.40 -8.07
CA MET A 201 7.84 -0.92 -7.80
C MET A 201 9.29 -1.05 -8.23
N ARG A 202 9.66 -0.50 -9.39
CA ARG A 202 11.06 -0.44 -9.82
C ARG A 202 11.92 0.29 -8.80
N THR A 203 11.46 1.43 -8.28
CA THR A 203 12.20 2.18 -7.25
C THR A 203 12.31 1.39 -5.95
N LEU A 204 11.22 0.75 -5.50
CA LEU A 204 11.24 -0.10 -4.31
C LEU A 204 12.20 -1.29 -4.45
N TYR A 205 12.13 -2.02 -5.56
CA TYR A 205 13.04 -3.14 -5.81
C TYR A 205 14.49 -2.69 -5.91
N PHE A 206 14.75 -1.52 -6.50
CA PHE A 206 16.09 -0.94 -6.52
C PHE A 206 16.58 -0.65 -5.10
N LEU A 207 15.78 0.02 -4.26
CA LEU A 207 16.14 0.35 -2.88
C LEU A 207 16.38 -0.91 -2.03
N PHE A 208 15.44 -1.85 -2.02
CA PHE A 208 15.59 -3.08 -1.26
C PHE A 208 16.72 -3.97 -1.81
N GLY A 209 16.92 -3.97 -3.13
CA GLY A 209 17.99 -4.71 -3.79
C GLY A 209 19.37 -4.19 -3.42
N THR A 210 19.58 -2.86 -3.47
CA THR A 210 20.86 -2.25 -3.09
C THR A 210 21.15 -2.45 -1.60
N MET A 211 20.14 -2.33 -0.73
CA MET A 211 20.27 -2.63 0.70
C MET A 211 20.65 -4.09 0.93
N GLY A 212 19.96 -5.04 0.28
CA GLY A 212 20.23 -6.46 0.41
C GLY A 212 21.65 -6.85 -0.04
N VAL A 213 22.10 -6.35 -1.20
CA VAL A 213 23.47 -6.60 -1.68
C VAL A 213 24.50 -6.01 -0.74
N GLY A 214 24.29 -4.77 -0.26
CA GLY A 214 25.19 -4.12 0.70
C GLY A 214 25.33 -4.91 2.00
N SER A 215 24.22 -5.39 2.56
CA SER A 215 24.23 -6.23 3.76
C SER A 215 24.99 -7.53 3.56
N VAL A 216 24.81 -8.21 2.42
CA VAL A 216 25.52 -9.46 2.10
C VAL A 216 27.02 -9.23 1.95
N LEU A 217 27.44 -8.17 1.24
CA LEU A 217 28.85 -7.82 1.07
C LEU A 217 29.51 -7.48 2.41
N SER A 218 28.83 -6.70 3.25
CA SER A 218 29.33 -6.34 4.59
C SER A 218 29.53 -7.58 5.47
N LEU A 219 28.51 -8.45 5.55
CA LEU A 219 28.62 -9.70 6.30
C LEU A 219 29.74 -10.61 5.76
N GLY A 220 29.90 -10.69 4.44
CA GLY A 220 30.97 -11.44 3.80
C GLY A 220 32.35 -10.90 4.15
N GLN A 221 32.53 -9.57 4.17
CA GLN A 221 33.77 -8.93 4.59
C GLN A 221 34.07 -9.18 6.08
N THR A 222 33.07 -9.06 6.96
CA THR A 222 33.23 -9.35 8.38
C THR A 222 33.63 -10.81 8.62
N TRP A 223 32.99 -11.74 7.91
CA TRP A 223 33.30 -13.17 8.00
C TRP A 223 34.72 -13.49 7.51
N LEU A 224 35.12 -12.96 6.35
CA LEU A 224 36.48 -13.10 5.80
C LEU A 224 37.54 -12.52 6.75
N ALA A 225 37.30 -11.33 7.29
CA ALA A 225 38.20 -10.71 8.25
C ALA A 225 38.32 -11.51 9.54
N GLY A 226 37.23 -12.16 9.99
CA GLY A 226 37.24 -13.06 11.13
C GLY A 226 38.06 -14.33 10.86
N TRP A 227 37.92 -14.91 9.67
CA TRP A 227 38.67 -16.12 9.28
C TRP A 227 40.18 -15.88 9.21
N LEU A 228 40.60 -14.76 8.60
CA LEU A 228 42.01 -14.36 8.49
C LEU A 228 42.69 -14.06 9.83
N ARG A 229 41.94 -13.84 10.92
CA ARG A 229 42.52 -13.66 12.26
C ARG A 229 42.79 -14.96 12.99
N ILE A 230 42.20 -16.07 12.52
CA ILE A 230 42.32 -17.39 13.15
C ILE A 230 43.44 -18.20 12.47
N THR A 231 43.73 -17.92 11.20
CA THR A 231 44.82 -18.51 10.41
C THR A 231 46.11 -17.72 10.56
#